data_AF-A0A7S2RCF4-F1
#
_entry.id   AF-A0A7S2RCF4-F1
#
_cell.length_a   1.000
_cell.length_b   1.000
_cell.length_c   1.000
_cell.angle_alpha   90.00
_cell.angle_beta   90.00
_cell.angle_gamma   90.00
#
_symmetry.space_group_name_H-M   'P 1'
#
loop_
_entity.id
_entity.type
_entity.pdbx_description
1 polymer ?
#
loop_
_entity_poly.entity_id
_entity_poly.type
_entity_poly.pdbx_seq_one_letter_code
_entity_poly.pdbx_strand_id
1 'polypeptide(L)'
;SCLPTFLHHIFFPDVPHPPSRTPFNYPDLKGAHSAFFSSRNSPRLFTLASMSPSLGGEWHRLYTSDSDGLSFNRLQNALLGYSGPTLIVIQESATSGIFGAFTSSQWKESKDFYGNSDCFIFQLTPSAAICRPR
;
A
#
# COMPACT_ATOMS: atom_id res chain seq x y z
N SER A 1 11.41 8.37 -5.28
CA SER A 1 11.67 7.52 -4.10
C SER A 1 11.64 8.39 -2.86
N CYS A 2 10.95 7.98 -1.79
CA CYS A 2 10.82 8.72 -0.52
C CYS A 2 11.88 8.33 0.54
N LEU A 3 12.58 7.21 0.34
CA LEU A 3 13.59 6.69 1.28
C LEU A 3 14.77 7.66 1.53
N PRO A 4 15.31 8.38 0.51
CA PRO A 4 16.37 9.36 0.75
C PRO A 4 15.92 10.51 1.68
N THR A 5 14.64 10.85 1.65
CA THR A 5 14.08 11.89 2.52
C THR A 5 13.87 11.36 3.93
N PHE A 6 13.43 10.12 4.08
CA PHE A 6 13.36 9.45 5.38
C PHE A 6 14.74 9.39 6.05
N LEU A 7 15.77 8.92 5.34
CA LEU A 7 17.14 8.86 5.85
C LEU A 7 17.70 10.24 6.20
N HIS A 8 17.37 11.27 5.41
CA HIS A 8 17.75 12.65 5.72
C HIS A 8 17.21 13.10 7.08
N HIS A 9 15.94 12.81 7.40
CA HIS A 9 15.37 13.17 8.70
C HIS A 9 16.00 12.41 9.85
N ILE A 10 16.46 11.17 9.62
CA ILE A 10 17.18 10.40 10.65
C ILE A 10 18.56 11.01 10.92
N PHE A 11 19.32 11.30 9.87
CA PHE A 11 20.70 11.78 10.01
C PHE A 11 20.78 13.28 10.36
N PHE A 12 19.81 14.07 9.92
CA PHE A 12 19.77 15.52 10.07
C PHE A 12 18.38 15.98 10.53
N PRO A 13 17.97 15.68 11.77
CA PRO A 13 16.61 15.96 12.26
C PRO A 13 16.27 17.46 12.25
N ASP A 14 17.27 18.33 12.46
CA ASP A 14 17.10 19.78 12.52
C ASP A 14 17.30 20.48 11.16
N VAL A 15 17.59 19.72 10.10
CA VAL A 15 17.85 20.28 8.77
C VAL A 15 16.68 19.93 7.83
N PRO A 16 16.06 20.91 7.18
CA PRO A 16 15.02 20.63 6.20
C PRO A 16 15.62 19.90 4.99
N HIS A 17 14.90 18.91 4.47
CA HIS A 17 15.30 18.24 3.23
C HIS A 17 15.13 19.20 2.04
N PRO A 18 15.90 19.01 0.95
CA PRO A 18 15.76 19.84 -0.25
C PRO A 18 14.32 19.83 -0.78
N PRO A 19 13.78 20.97 -1.24
CA PRO A 19 12.38 21.09 -1.71
C PRO A 19 12.09 20.25 -2.96
N SER A 20 13.14 19.82 -3.68
CA SER A 20 13.03 18.91 -4.83
C SER A 20 12.77 17.45 -4.43
N ARG A 21 12.85 17.09 -3.14
CA ARG A 21 12.64 15.72 -2.67
C ARG A 21 11.22 15.49 -2.20
N THR A 22 10.70 14.29 -2.47
CA THR A 22 9.40 13.87 -1.97
C THR A 22 9.49 13.53 -0.47
N PRO A 23 8.65 14.12 0.40
CA PRO A 23 8.63 13.76 1.82
C PRO A 23 8.23 12.30 2.01
N PHE A 24 8.77 11.68 3.06
CA PHE A 24 8.30 10.38 3.50
C PHE A 24 7.18 10.58 4.51
N ASN A 25 5.95 10.23 4.11
CA ASN A 25 4.79 10.26 4.99
C ASN A 25 4.51 8.83 5.46
N TYR A 26 4.63 8.57 6.75
CA TYR A 26 4.34 7.24 7.29
C TYR A 26 2.82 6.95 7.19
N PRO A 27 2.39 5.72 6.82
CA PRO A 27 0.97 5.36 6.75
C PRO A 27 0.23 5.51 8.08
N ASP A 28 -0.92 6.18 8.06
CA ASP A 28 -1.83 6.28 9.21
C ASP A 28 -3.09 5.44 8.95
N LEU A 29 -3.28 4.37 9.72
CA LEU A 29 -4.46 3.50 9.64
C LEU A 29 -5.75 4.10 10.23
N LYS A 30 -5.75 5.38 10.65
CA LYS A 30 -6.90 6.12 11.23
C LYS A 30 -7.57 5.41 12.41
N GLY A 31 -6.81 4.63 13.17
CA GLY A 31 -7.32 3.85 14.30
C GLY A 31 -8.10 2.60 13.89
N ALA A 32 -8.13 2.24 12.61
CA ALA A 32 -8.73 0.99 12.16
C ALA A 32 -7.94 -0.20 12.71
N HIS A 33 -8.64 -1.14 13.34
CA HIS A 33 -8.07 -2.43 13.70
C HIS A 33 -7.74 -3.21 12.42
N SER A 34 -6.50 -3.68 12.31
CA SER A 34 -6.03 -4.48 11.18
C SER A 34 -5.50 -5.81 11.69
N ALA A 35 -6.08 -6.91 11.20
CA ALA A 35 -5.54 -8.25 11.45
C ALA A 35 -4.14 -8.42 10.84
N PHE A 36 -3.80 -7.62 9.82
CA PHE A 36 -2.53 -7.70 9.10
C PHE A 36 -1.46 -6.75 9.68
N PHE A 37 -1.85 -5.56 10.15
CA PHE A 37 -0.96 -4.57 10.76
C PHE A 37 -1.21 -4.47 12.26
N SER A 38 -0.47 -5.24 13.05
CA SER A 38 -0.65 -5.31 14.50
C SER A 38 -0.27 -4.02 15.25
N SER A 39 0.52 -3.14 14.64
CA SER A 39 0.95 -1.88 15.28
C SER A 39 1.11 -0.76 14.25
N ARG A 40 0.96 0.49 14.70
CA ARG A 40 1.20 1.69 13.89
C ARG A 40 2.65 1.77 13.39
N ASN A 41 3.61 1.18 14.10
CA ASN A 41 5.03 1.18 13.73
C ASN A 41 5.47 -0.15 13.10
N SER A 42 4.58 -0.83 12.37
CA SER A 42 4.87 -2.13 11.77
C SER A 42 5.99 -2.02 10.72
N PRO A 43 7.02 -2.90 10.76
CA PRO A 43 8.02 -2.98 9.70
C PRO A 43 7.40 -3.22 8.32
N ARG A 44 6.29 -3.97 8.25
CA ARG A 44 5.56 -4.22 7.00
C ARG A 44 4.93 -2.94 6.44
N LEU A 45 4.35 -2.09 7.29
CA LEU A 45 3.84 -0.77 6.88
C LEU A 45 4.96 0.10 6.34
N PHE A 46 6.11 0.13 7.04
CA PHE A 46 7.27 0.88 6.58
C PHE A 46 7.79 0.40 5.22
N THR A 47 7.88 -0.92 5.03
CA THR A 47 8.30 -1.51 3.74
C THR A 47 7.35 -1.11 2.61
N LEU A 48 6.03 -1.21 2.83
CA LEU A 48 5.03 -0.78 1.85
C LEU A 48 5.13 0.71 1.54
N ALA A 49 5.21 1.57 2.55
CA ALA A 49 5.36 3.02 2.39
C ALA A 49 6.62 3.41 1.60
N SER A 50 7.67 2.60 1.69
CA SER A 50 8.92 2.81 0.97
C SER A 50 8.85 2.40 -0.51
N MET A 51 7.83 1.62 -0.91
CA MET A 51 7.66 1.17 -2.30
C MET A 51 7.17 2.29 -3.22
N SER A 52 6.35 3.21 -2.73
CA SER A 52 5.84 4.34 -3.49
C SER A 52 5.46 5.50 -2.57
N PRO A 53 5.76 6.77 -2.92
CA PRO A 53 5.25 7.92 -2.18
C PRO A 53 3.73 7.95 -2.03
N SER A 54 2.99 7.38 -3.01
CA SER A 54 1.53 7.29 -2.98
C SER A 54 0.97 6.35 -1.92
N LEU A 55 1.85 5.56 -1.26
CA LEU A 55 1.50 4.72 -0.13
C LEU A 55 1.71 5.41 1.22
N GLY A 56 2.14 6.67 1.24
CA GLY A 56 2.16 7.46 2.47
C GLY A 56 0.80 8.08 2.81
N GLY A 57 0.68 8.62 4.03
CA GLY A 57 -0.52 9.35 4.47
C GLY A 57 -1.64 8.45 4.99
N GLU A 58 -2.89 8.88 4.85
CA GLU A 58 -4.04 8.23 5.48
C GLU A 58 -4.52 6.99 4.72
N TRP A 59 -4.66 5.88 5.43
CA TRP A 59 -5.11 4.60 4.89
C TRP A 59 -6.49 4.26 5.45
N HIS A 60 -7.36 3.84 4.54
CA HIS A 60 -8.73 3.44 4.86
C HIS A 60 -8.91 1.96 4.48
N ARG A 61 -9.39 1.15 5.43
CA ARG A 61 -9.74 -0.25 5.14
C ARG A 61 -11.04 -0.29 4.34
N LEU A 62 -10.94 -0.59 3.04
CA LEU A 62 -12.11 -0.78 2.17
C LEU A 62 -12.74 -2.16 2.37
N TYR A 63 -11.91 -3.21 2.47
CA TYR A 63 -12.37 -4.59 2.56
C TYR A 63 -11.35 -5.47 3.30
N THR A 64 -11.82 -6.50 4.01
CA THR A 64 -11.04 -7.66 4.45
C THR A 64 -11.91 -8.91 4.48
N SER A 65 -11.35 -10.04 4.05
CA SER A 65 -12.06 -11.33 4.07
C SER A 65 -12.42 -11.81 5.48
N ASP A 66 -11.70 -11.34 6.50
CA ASP A 66 -11.91 -11.73 7.90
C ASP A 66 -13.22 -11.19 8.48
N SER A 67 -13.53 -9.90 8.23
CA SER A 67 -14.74 -9.24 8.76
C SER A 67 -15.86 -9.09 7.75
N ASP A 68 -15.54 -8.97 6.46
CA ASP A 68 -16.53 -8.64 5.42
C ASP A 68 -17.01 -9.89 4.64
N GLY A 69 -16.36 -11.03 4.85
CA GLY A 69 -16.65 -12.33 4.23
C GLY A 69 -15.90 -12.55 2.91
N LEU A 70 -16.02 -13.75 2.33
CA LEU A 70 -15.23 -14.18 1.16
C LEU A 70 -15.89 -13.90 -0.21
N SER A 71 -17.02 -13.18 -0.24
CA SER A 71 -17.77 -12.95 -1.47
C SER A 71 -17.09 -11.96 -2.39
N PHE A 72 -16.83 -12.35 -3.64
CA PHE A 72 -16.27 -11.45 -4.65
C PHE A 72 -17.15 -10.22 -4.89
N ASN A 73 -18.48 -10.37 -4.85
CA ASN A 73 -19.40 -9.23 -4.98
C ASN A 73 -19.21 -8.20 -3.85
N ARG A 74 -18.87 -8.65 -2.63
CA ARG A 74 -18.58 -7.73 -1.51
C ARG A 74 -17.26 -6.98 -1.72
N LEU A 75 -16.23 -7.67 -2.20
CA LEU A 75 -14.97 -7.03 -2.60
C LEU A 75 -15.21 -6.01 -3.71
N GLN A 76 -15.93 -6.39 -4.77
CA GLN A 76 -16.26 -5.49 -5.89
C GLN A 76 -17.03 -4.26 -5.41
N ASN A 77 -18.05 -4.43 -4.57
CA ASN A 77 -18.83 -3.30 -4.04
C ASN A 77 -18.02 -2.37 -3.13
N ALA A 78 -17.01 -2.89 -2.42
CA ALA A 78 -16.12 -2.07 -1.60
C ALA A 78 -15.11 -1.25 -2.45
N LEU A 79 -14.77 -1.74 -3.65
CA LEU A 79 -13.83 -1.10 -4.56
C LEU A 79 -14.53 -0.12 -5.52
N LEU A 80 -15.68 -0.50 -6.08
CA LEU A 80 -16.45 0.32 -7.01
C LEU A 80 -17.02 1.54 -6.26
N GLY A 81 -16.67 2.74 -6.75
CA GLY A 81 -17.07 4.02 -6.14
C GLY A 81 -15.99 4.67 -5.28
N TYR A 82 -14.92 3.95 -4.92
CA TYR A 82 -13.74 4.56 -4.30
C TYR A 82 -12.83 5.19 -5.38
N SER A 83 -12.54 6.48 -5.24
CA SER A 83 -11.80 7.27 -6.25
C SER A 83 -10.29 7.34 -6.01
N GLY A 84 -9.79 6.79 -4.90
CA GLY A 84 -8.39 6.87 -4.53
C GLY A 84 -7.55 5.69 -5.04
N PRO A 85 -6.22 5.76 -4.86
CA PRO A 85 -5.34 4.62 -5.09
C PRO A 85 -5.64 3.50 -4.08
N THR A 86 -5.49 2.24 -4.49
CA THR A 86 -5.77 1.09 -3.63
C THR A 86 -4.57 0.15 -3.55
N LEU A 87 -4.29 -0.32 -2.33
CA LEU A 87 -3.35 -1.38 -2.05
C LEU A 87 -4.12 -2.65 -1.68
N ILE A 88 -3.90 -3.73 -2.43
CA ILE A 88 -4.40 -5.06 -2.12
C ILE A 88 -3.25 -5.85 -1.49
N VAL A 89 -3.53 -6.47 -0.33
CA VAL A 89 -2.59 -7.34 0.37
C VAL A 89 -3.20 -8.73 0.50
N ILE A 90 -2.46 -9.75 0.09
CA ILE A 90 -2.84 -11.15 0.17
C ILE A 90 -1.84 -11.85 1.08
N GLN A 91 -2.36 -12.57 2.07
CA GLN A 91 -1.57 -13.45 2.93
C GLN A 91 -2.01 -14.90 2.67
N GLU A 92 -1.08 -15.71 2.20
CA GLU A 92 -1.31 -17.13 1.94
C GLU A 92 -1.23 -17.94 3.23
N SER A 93 -2.27 -18.72 3.54
CA SER A 93 -2.35 -19.49 4.79
C SER A 93 -1.33 -20.63 4.87
N ALA A 94 -1.01 -21.29 3.75
CA ALA A 94 -0.18 -22.49 3.74
C ALA A 94 1.33 -22.19 3.89
N THR A 95 1.81 -21.14 3.23
CA THR A 95 3.24 -20.80 3.13
C THR A 95 3.61 -19.58 3.98
N SER A 96 2.61 -18.86 4.51
CA SER A 96 2.78 -17.51 5.07
C SER A 96 3.37 -16.50 4.08
N GLY A 97 3.25 -16.76 2.77
CA GLY A 97 3.61 -15.83 1.71
C GLY A 97 2.76 -14.56 1.79
N ILE A 98 3.40 -13.40 1.60
CA ILE A 98 2.72 -12.11 1.64
C ILE A 98 3.08 -11.35 0.38
N PHE A 99 2.08 -11.03 -0.41
CA PHE A 99 2.21 -10.34 -1.69
C PHE A 99 0.96 -9.55 -2.01
N GLY A 100 0.96 -8.81 -3.11
CA GLY A 100 -0.19 -8.04 -3.50
C GLY A 100 0.05 -7.12 -4.68
N ALA A 101 -0.84 -6.16 -4.82
CA ALA A 101 -0.83 -5.20 -5.91
C ALA A 101 -1.20 -3.80 -5.42
N PHE A 102 -0.62 -2.80 -6.06
CA PHE A 102 -1.00 -1.40 -5.95
C PHE A 102 -1.54 -0.93 -7.30
N THR A 103 -2.66 -0.21 -7.27
CA THR A 103 -3.16 0.55 -8.41
C THR A 103 -3.39 2.01 -8.02
N SER A 104 -2.91 2.92 -8.85
CA SER A 104 -3.21 4.36 -8.76
C SER A 104 -4.52 4.72 -9.49
N SER A 105 -5.06 3.78 -10.26
CA SER A 105 -6.28 3.98 -11.04
C SER A 105 -7.52 3.56 -10.25
N GLN A 106 -8.56 4.38 -10.33
CA GLN A 106 -9.88 4.08 -9.80
C GLN A 106 -10.44 2.79 -10.44
N TRP A 107 -11.10 1.97 -9.63
CA TRP A 107 -11.76 0.76 -10.08
C TRP A 107 -13.00 1.11 -10.90
N LYS A 108 -13.12 0.44 -12.04
CA LYS A 108 -14.30 0.51 -12.91
C LYS A 108 -14.60 -0.85 -13.51
N GLU A 109 -15.86 -1.06 -13.82
CA GLU A 109 -16.24 -2.17 -14.68
C GLU A 109 -15.69 -1.90 -16.09
N SER A 110 -14.96 -2.87 -16.63
CA SER A 110 -14.38 -2.76 -17.96
C SER A 110 -14.31 -4.13 -18.60
N LYS A 111 -14.49 -4.16 -19.92
CA LYS A 111 -14.26 -5.35 -20.74
C LYS A 111 -12.78 -5.49 -21.13
N ASP A 112 -12.00 -4.43 -20.93
CA ASP A 112 -10.59 -4.34 -21.29
C ASP A 112 -9.72 -4.14 -20.04
N PHE A 113 -8.42 -4.43 -20.16
CA PHE A 113 -7.46 -4.09 -19.11
C PHE A 113 -7.31 -2.57 -18.98
N TYR A 114 -7.16 -2.10 -17.75
CA TYR A 114 -6.91 -0.69 -17.44
C TYR A 114 -5.89 -0.54 -16.31
N GLY A 115 -5.37 0.66 -16.16
CA GLY A 115 -4.30 1.00 -15.25
C GLY A 115 -3.33 1.98 -15.89
N ASN A 116 -2.24 2.29 -15.19
CA ASN A 116 -1.15 3.10 -15.72
C ASN A 116 0.20 2.55 -15.23
N SER A 117 1.29 3.22 -15.60
CA SER A 117 2.66 2.83 -15.26
C SER A 117 3.00 2.89 -13.76
N ASP A 118 2.16 3.55 -12.95
CA ASP A 118 2.35 3.63 -11.51
C ASP A 118 1.82 2.39 -10.78
N CYS A 119 1.07 1.53 -11.46
CA CYS A 119 0.63 0.25 -10.92
C CYS A 119 1.83 -0.69 -10.75
N PHE A 120 1.81 -1.52 -9.71
CA PHE A 120 2.86 -2.51 -9.48
C PHE A 120 2.34 -3.68 -8.66
N ILE A 121 3.04 -4.81 -8.77
CA ILE A 121 2.89 -5.92 -7.83
C ILE A 121 4.09 -5.96 -6.89
N PHE A 122 3.88 -6.50 -5.70
CA PHE A 122 4.92 -6.59 -4.69
C PHE A 122 4.85 -7.91 -3.94
N GLN A 123 5.97 -8.26 -3.32
CA GLN A 123 6.10 -9.31 -2.34
C GLN A 123 6.72 -8.70 -1.07
N LEU A 124 6.27 -9.13 0.10
CA LEU A 124 6.87 -8.81 1.41
C LEU A 124 7.55 -10.03 2.05
N THR A 125 7.04 -11.23 1.80
CA THR A 125 7.55 -12.49 2.36
C THR A 125 7.57 -13.57 1.27
N PRO A 126 8.66 -14.35 1.13
CA PRO A 126 9.84 -14.43 1.99
C PRO A 126 10.86 -13.29 1.82
N SER A 127 10.82 -12.59 0.68
CA SER A 127 11.71 -11.45 0.41
C SER A 127 10.94 -10.29 -0.18
N ALA A 128 11.30 -9.08 0.25
CA ALA A 128 10.68 -7.85 -0.22
C ALA A 128 11.12 -7.54 -1.66
N ALA A 129 10.16 -7.48 -2.58
CA ALA A 129 10.42 -7.18 -3.99
C ALA A 129 9.26 -6.39 -4.58
N ILE A 130 9.57 -5.60 -5.61
CA ILE A 130 8.59 -4.84 -6.39
C ILE A 130 8.80 -5.10 -7.88
N CYS A 131 7.71 -5.35 -8.60
CA CYS A 131 7.72 -5.49 -10.05
C CYS A 131 6.81 -4.42 -10.64
N ARG A 132 7.41 -3.56 -11.47
CA ARG A 132 6.72 -2.49 -12.19
C ARG A 132 6.57 -2.87 -13.67
N PRO A 133 5.52 -2.39 -14.35
CA PRO A 133 5.43 -2.50 -15.81
C PRO A 133 6.65 -1.84 -16.47
N ARG A 134 7.07 -2.39 -17.61
CA ARG A 134 8.16 -1.85 -18.43
C ARG A 134 7.68 -0.72 -19.31
#